data_AF-A0A4U0YEJ8-F1
#
_entry.id   AF-A0A4U0YEJ8-F1
#
_cell.length_a   1.000
_cell.length_b   1.000
_cell.length_c   1.000
_cell.angle_alpha   90.00
_cell.angle_beta   90.00
_cell.angle_gamma   90.00
#
_symmetry.space_group_name_H-M   'P 1'
#
loop_
_entity.id
_entity.type
_entity.pdbx_description
1 polymer ?
#
loop_
_entity_poly.entity_id
_entity_poly.type
_entity_poly.pdbx_seq_one_letter_code
_entity_poly.pdbx_strand_id
1 'polypeptide(L)'
;VYSDPKAAHDLLGRLADAVTDYLNAQIEAGAQSLMVFDTWGGVLAPHDYRDFSLQYMQRIVDGLQRERPDGSYVPVTLFTKG
;
A
#
# COMPACT_ATOMS: atom_id res chain seq x y z
N VAL A 1 -1.54 -2.56 -17.63
CA VAL A 1 -2.87 -2.06 -17.25
C VAL A 1 -3.87 -2.14 -18.40
N TYR A 2 -3.64 -1.51 -19.56
CA TYR A 2 -4.63 -1.51 -20.65
C TYR A 2 -4.70 -2.77 -21.51
N SER A 3 -3.57 -3.41 -21.81
CA SER A 3 -3.52 -4.57 -22.71
C SER A 3 -3.97 -5.87 -22.06
N ASP A 4 -3.68 -6.04 -20.77
CA ASP A 4 -4.15 -7.15 -19.94
C ASP A 4 -4.41 -6.64 -18.50
N PRO A 5 -5.62 -6.13 -18.23
CA PRO A 5 -5.99 -5.64 -16.90
C PRO A 5 -5.94 -6.72 -15.84
N LYS A 6 -6.30 -7.96 -16.19
CA LYS A 6 -6.34 -9.07 -15.24
C LYS A 6 -4.94 -9.40 -14.74
N ALA A 7 -3.98 -9.59 -15.64
CA ALA A 7 -2.59 -9.84 -15.26
C ALA A 7 -2.01 -8.68 -14.42
N ALA A 8 -2.38 -7.43 -14.73
CA ALA A 8 -1.99 -6.29 -13.92
C ALA A 8 -2.57 -6.36 -12.49
N HIS A 9 -3.86 -6.69 -12.34
CA HIS A 9 -4.45 -6.85 -11.01
C HIS A 9 -3.83 -8.02 -10.24
N ASP A 10 -3.56 -9.15 -10.89
CA ASP A 10 -2.90 -10.30 -10.25
C ASP A 10 -1.51 -9.93 -9.71
N LEU A 11 -0.73 -9.17 -10.48
CA LEU A 11 0.58 -8.68 -10.04
C LEU A 11 0.45 -7.67 -8.89
N LEU A 12 -0.41 -6.66 -9.03
CA LEU A 12 -0.61 -5.63 -8.02
C LEU A 12 -1.12 -6.22 -6.70
N GLY A 13 -1.98 -7.25 -6.76
CA GLY A 13 -2.44 -7.98 -5.58
C GLY A 13 -1.29 -8.66 -4.84
N ARG A 14 -0.40 -9.37 -5.56
CA ARG A 14 0.78 -10.01 -4.96
C ARG A 14 1.76 -9.00 -4.39
N LEU A 15 1.95 -7.86 -5.06
CA LEU A 15 2.79 -6.78 -4.57
C LEU A 15 2.20 -6.15 -3.30
N ALA A 16 0.88 -5.94 -3.25
CA ALA A 16 0.21 -5.44 -2.06
C ALA A 16 0.42 -6.37 -0.87
N ASP A 17 0.22 -7.68 -1.04
CA ASP A 17 0.44 -8.66 0.02
C ASP A 17 1.89 -8.67 0.51
N ALA A 18 2.85 -8.70 -0.42
CA ALA A 18 4.27 -8.68 -0.07
C ALA A 18 4.70 -7.38 0.66
N VAL A 19 4.14 -6.24 0.24
CA VAL A 19 4.40 -4.95 0.92
C VAL A 19 3.76 -4.92 2.30
N THR A 20 2.55 -5.43 2.47
CA THR A 20 1.90 -5.55 3.79
C THR A 20 2.75 -6.37 4.75
N ASP A 21 3.20 -7.55 4.33
CA ASP A 21 4.07 -8.41 5.16
C ASP A 21 5.37 -7.70 5.54
N TYR A 22 5.98 -7.01 4.57
CA TYR A 22 7.21 -6.25 4.79
C TYR A 22 7.02 -5.09 5.77
N LEU A 23 5.92 -4.34 5.66
CA LEU A 23 5.61 -3.23 6.55
C LEU A 23 5.25 -3.69 7.96
N ASN A 24 4.50 -4.80 8.09
CA ASN A 24 4.25 -5.43 9.40
C ASN A 24 5.56 -5.87 10.05
N ALA A 25 6.47 -6.48 9.30
CA ALA A 25 7.79 -6.84 9.82
C ALA A 25 8.58 -5.61 10.32
N GLN A 26 8.43 -4.44 9.67
CA GLN A 26 9.03 -3.19 10.15
C GLN A 26 8.36 -2.69 11.44
N ILE A 27 7.03 -2.81 11.56
CA ILE A 27 6.31 -2.47 12.80
C ILE A 27 6.83 -3.31 13.96
N GLU A 28 6.96 -4.63 13.77
CA GLU A 28 7.50 -5.54 14.78
C GLU A 28 8.96 -5.27 15.10
N ALA A 29 9.75 -4.84 14.12
CA ALA A 29 11.13 -4.39 14.33
C ALA A 29 11.24 -3.03 15.03
N GLY A 30 10.12 -2.34 15.28
CA GLY A 30 10.07 -1.12 16.08
C GLY A 30 9.74 0.16 15.30
N ALA A 31 9.39 0.10 14.02
CA ALA A 31 9.03 1.29 13.22
C ALA A 31 7.80 2.03 13.79
N GLN A 32 8.00 3.26 14.25
CA GLN A 32 6.98 4.05 14.96
C GLN A 32 6.03 4.81 14.03
N SER A 33 6.33 4.86 12.74
CA SER A 33 5.50 5.46 11.69
C SER A 33 5.90 4.85 10.36
N LEU A 34 4.95 4.74 9.43
CA LEU A 34 5.19 4.25 8.09
C LEU A 34 4.73 5.26 7.05
N MET A 35 5.40 5.27 5.89
CA MET A 35 4.96 6.00 4.72
C MET A 35 5.05 5.11 3.49
N VAL A 36 3.94 5.03 2.75
CA VAL A 36 3.89 4.34 1.45
C VAL A 36 3.99 5.39 0.35
N PHE A 37 4.99 5.23 -0.51
CA PHE A 37 5.26 6.15 -1.62
C PHE A 37 4.78 5.54 -2.94
N ASP A 38 3.70 6.10 -3.48
CA ASP A 38 3.31 5.91 -4.87
C ASP A 38 3.91 7.04 -5.73
N THR A 39 5.13 6.80 -6.20
CA THR A 39 5.92 7.78 -6.96
C THR A 39 5.40 8.03 -8.36
N TRP A 40 4.53 7.16 -8.89
CA TRP A 40 4.09 7.18 -10.29
C TRP A 40 2.57 7.23 -10.47
N GLY A 41 1.78 7.21 -9.39
CA GLY A 41 0.32 7.25 -9.45
C GLY A 41 -0.25 8.42 -10.25
N GLY A 42 0.41 9.59 -10.25
CA GLY A 42 0.01 10.76 -11.03
C GLY A 42 0.14 10.61 -12.55
N VAL A 43 0.77 9.53 -13.03
CA VAL A 43 0.81 9.21 -14.48
C VAL A 43 -0.50 8.57 -14.94
N LEU A 44 -1.27 7.99 -14.02
CA LEU A 44 -2.54 7.33 -14.33
C LEU A 44 -3.67 8.36 -14.48
N ALA A 45 -4.59 8.10 -15.42
CA ALA A 45 -5.84 8.84 -15.46
C ALA A 45 -6.63 8.63 -14.15
N PRO A 46 -7.51 9.56 -13.73
CA PRO A 46 -8.17 9.47 -12.42
C PRO A 46 -8.95 8.17 -12.15
N HIS A 47 -9.47 7.52 -13.19
CA HIS A 47 -10.14 6.23 -13.05
C HIS A 47 -9.12 5.10 -12.84
N ASP A 48 -8.10 5.02 -13.69
CA ASP A 48 -7.01 4.04 -13.59
C ASP A 48 -6.26 4.15 -12.26
N TYR A 49 -6.06 5.38 -11.75
CA TYR A 49 -5.44 5.58 -10.45
C TYR A 49 -6.24 4.91 -9.32
N ARG A 50 -7.57 5.01 -9.36
CA ARG A 50 -8.42 4.36 -8.36
C ARG A 50 -8.30 2.83 -8.44
N ASP A 51 -8.34 2.28 -9.64
CA ASP A 51 -8.44 0.84 -9.87
C ASP A 51 -7.09 0.12 -9.76
N PHE A 52 -6.00 0.78 -10.16
CA PHE A 52 -4.67 0.17 -10.26
C PHE A 52 -3.65 0.70 -9.25
N SER A 53 -3.96 1.75 -8.48
CA SER A 53 -3.07 2.22 -7.41
C SER A 53 -3.79 2.34 -6.07
N LEU A 54 -4.78 3.24 -5.95
CA LEU A 54 -5.42 3.57 -4.68
C LEU A 54 -6.05 2.34 -4.00
N GLN A 55 -6.73 1.49 -4.77
CA GLN A 55 -7.30 0.25 -4.25
C GLN A 55 -6.25 -0.63 -3.55
N TYR A 56 -5.05 -0.73 -4.11
CA TYR A 56 -3.98 -1.57 -3.56
C TYR A 56 -3.28 -0.91 -2.38
N MET A 57 -3.12 0.42 -2.39
CA MET A 57 -2.67 1.16 -1.21
C MET A 57 -3.66 1.00 -0.04
N GLN A 58 -4.96 1.03 -0.31
CA GLN A 58 -5.97 0.77 0.72
C GLN A 58 -5.86 -0.66 1.26
N ARG A 59 -5.74 -1.66 0.38
CA ARG A 59 -5.52 -3.06 0.79
C ARG A 59 -4.28 -3.21 1.67
N ILE A 60 -3.19 -2.50 1.35
CA ILE A 60 -1.98 -2.51 2.17
C ILE A 60 -2.32 -2.00 3.58
N VAL A 61 -2.92 -0.81 3.68
CA VAL A 61 -3.26 -0.17 4.96
C VAL A 61 -4.19 -1.03 5.81
N ASP A 62 -5.19 -1.66 5.19
CA ASP A 62 -6.17 -2.52 5.87
C ASP A 62 -5.52 -3.78 6.45
N GLY A 63 -4.40 -4.24 5.89
CA GLY A 63 -3.65 -5.40 6.37
C GLY A 63 -2.57 -5.09 7.41
N LEU A 64 -2.36 -3.81 7.78
CA LEU A 64 -1.32 -3.43 8.74
C LEU A 64 -1.75 -3.64 10.20
N GLN A 65 -0.87 -4.24 10.99
CA GLN A 65 -1.02 -4.41 12.44
C GLN A 65 -0.53 -3.15 13.15
N ARG A 66 -1.39 -2.14 13.24
CA ARG A 66 -0.98 -0.79 13.66
C ARG A 66 -1.07 -0.54 15.16
N GLU A 67 -1.71 -1.43 15.92
CA GLU A 67 -1.77 -1.37 17.38
C GLU A 67 -0.72 -2.31 17.97
N ARG A 68 0.12 -1.78 18.85
CA ARG A 68 1.17 -2.56 19.51
C ARG A 68 0.69 -3.07 20.87
N PRO A 69 1.32 -4.13 21.42
CA PRO A 69 0.97 -4.66 22.75
C PRO A 69 1.08 -3.65 23.90
N ASP A 70 1.89 -2.60 23.74
CA ASP A 70 2.04 -1.51 24.72
C ASP A 70 0.94 -0.43 24.61
N GLY A 71 -0.03 -0.62 23.71
CA GLY A 71 -1.12 0.32 23.46
C GLY A 71 -0.75 1.50 22.56
N SER A 72 0.48 1.56 22.06
CA SER A 72 0.88 2.58 21.08
C SER A 72 0.38 2.24 19.67
N TYR A 73 0.16 3.28 18.87
CA TYR A 73 -0.38 3.15 17.51
C TYR A 73 0.63 3.66 16.47
N VAL A 74 0.79 2.91 15.38
CA VAL A 74 1.67 3.27 14.27
C VAL A 74 0.87 4.03 13.20
N PRO A 75 1.06 5.35 13.04
CA PRO A 75 0.47 6.11 11.95
C PRO A 75 1.06 5.67 10.59
N VAL A 76 0.23 5.75 9.56
CA VAL A 76 0.61 5.44 8.18
C VAL A 76 0.19 6.60 7.29
N THR A 77 1.14 7.13 6.52
CA THR A 77 0.89 8.16 5.51
C THR A 77 0.95 7.54 4.12
N LEU A 78 -0.06 7.79 3.31
CA LEU A 78 -0.03 7.50 1.87
C LEU A 78 0.39 8.76 1.13
N PHE A 79 1.43 8.67 0.31
CA PHE A 79 1.86 9.76 -0.55
C PHE A 79 1.82 9.32 -2.01
N THR A 80 1.06 10.03 -2.82
CA THR A 80 1.04 9.86 -4.27
C THR A 80 1.53 11.13 -4.94
N LYS A 81 2.49 10.98 -5.84
CA LYS A 81 3.00 12.09 -6.64
C LYS A 81 2.11 12.29 -7.86
N GLY A 82 1.46 13.46 -7.98
CA GLY A 82 0.58 13.79 -9.11
C GLY A 82 -0.32 14.97 -8.84
#